data_AF-A0A931WSR4-F1
#
_entry.id   AF-A0A931WSR4-F1
#
_cell.length_a   1.000
_cell.length_b   1.000
_cell.length_c   1.000
_cell.angle_alpha   90.00
_cell.angle_beta   90.00
_cell.angle_gamma   90.00
#
_symmetry.space_group_name_H-M   'P 1'
#
loop_
_entity.id
_entity.type
_entity.pdbx_description
1 polymer ?
#
loop_
_entity_poly.entity_id
_entity_poly.type
_entity_poly.pdbx_seq_one_letter_code
_entity_poly.pdbx_strand_id
1 'polypeptide(L)'
;YCIDNNIPVALCIEGIGTGYRMERFNDPSGVNDMMSEFRDLRVIILHVGHPYQSWFEKCCYNAAHMNCFLEIDTWFEPFSAVGTAHPNIYDDPEGLITMLHFAKKAAGAHKIIWGTDNAHGPSFTKETDGSTHKGWSTPVKWIRALPENAAKQGYRFTAEEAEWMVGDNLARVLGVKKDPAWNIPDKFGWRYRFPSPNRYKS
;
A
#
# COMPACT_ATOMS: atom_id res chain seq x y z
N TYR A 1 13.51 -9.75 -14.75
CA TYR A 1 14.14 -9.98 -13.43
C TYR A 1 13.13 -10.20 -12.33
N CYS A 2 12.34 -9.19 -11.92
CA CYS A 2 11.40 -9.34 -10.78
C CYS A 2 10.39 -10.47 -10.98
N ILE A 3 9.76 -10.55 -12.16
CA ILE A 3 8.85 -11.64 -12.52
C ILE A 3 9.57 -13.00 -12.46
N ASP A 4 10.75 -13.10 -13.07
CA ASP A 4 11.51 -14.36 -13.15
C ASP A 4 11.93 -14.90 -11.77
N ASN A 5 12.15 -14.00 -10.81
CA ASN A 5 12.55 -14.33 -9.45
C ASN A 5 11.40 -14.28 -8.44
N ASN A 6 10.16 -14.03 -8.90
CA ASN A 6 8.99 -13.86 -8.05
C ASN A 6 9.16 -12.78 -6.95
N ILE A 7 9.84 -11.68 -7.28
CA ILE A 7 10.08 -10.56 -6.37
C ILE A 7 9.05 -9.45 -6.65
N PRO A 8 8.29 -8.96 -5.66
CA PRO A 8 7.41 -7.82 -5.85
C PRO A 8 8.21 -6.53 -6.07
N VAL A 9 7.64 -5.58 -6.81
CA VAL A 9 8.19 -4.23 -6.95
C VAL A 9 7.44 -3.30 -6.02
N ALA A 10 8.16 -2.53 -5.22
CA ALA A 10 7.59 -1.45 -4.42
C ALA A 10 7.81 -0.11 -5.13
N LEU A 11 6.75 0.68 -5.25
CA LEU A 11 6.78 2.01 -5.88
C LEU A 11 6.40 3.04 -4.82
N CYS A 12 7.34 3.94 -4.50
CA CYS A 12 7.10 5.11 -3.66
C CYS A 12 6.28 6.12 -4.45
N ILE A 13 4.98 6.25 -4.12
CA ILE A 13 4.05 7.17 -4.77
C ILE A 13 3.51 8.13 -3.71
N GLU A 14 4.21 9.24 -3.55
CA GLU A 14 3.83 10.35 -2.67
C GLU A 14 4.05 11.68 -3.39
N GLY A 15 3.21 12.66 -3.06
CA GLY A 15 3.27 14.03 -3.57
C GLY A 15 4.37 14.87 -2.92
N ILE A 16 5.06 14.33 -1.92
CA ILE A 16 6.07 15.02 -1.12
C ILE A 16 7.38 14.22 -1.21
N GLY A 17 8.52 14.88 -1.10
CA GLY A 17 9.81 14.17 -0.96
C GLY A 17 10.49 13.63 -2.23
N THR A 18 9.78 13.36 -3.34
CA THR A 18 10.47 12.76 -4.50
C THR A 18 11.21 13.80 -5.35
N GLY A 19 12.47 13.51 -5.68
CA GLY A 19 13.32 14.36 -6.54
C GLY A 19 12.79 14.55 -7.97
N TYR A 20 11.72 13.83 -8.36
CA TYR A 20 11.04 13.94 -9.64
C TYR A 20 9.80 14.83 -9.50
N ARG A 21 10.01 16.14 -9.48
CA ARG A 21 8.96 17.17 -9.38
C ARG A 21 7.99 17.23 -10.57
N MET A 22 8.13 16.34 -11.55
CA MET A 22 7.25 16.31 -12.71
C MET A 22 6.10 15.34 -12.43
N GLU A 23 4.92 15.90 -12.17
CA GLU A 23 3.66 15.18 -11.94
C GLU A 23 3.47 14.03 -12.95
N ARG A 24 3.78 14.25 -14.24
CA ARG A 24 3.68 13.21 -15.28
C ARG A 24 4.40 11.89 -14.95
N PHE A 25 5.50 11.92 -14.20
CA PHE A 25 6.29 10.73 -13.87
C PHE A 25 6.02 10.16 -12.48
N ASN A 26 5.24 10.88 -11.66
CA ASN A 26 4.93 10.48 -10.28
C ASN A 26 3.42 10.31 -10.04
N ASP A 27 2.57 10.70 -11.01
CA ASP A 27 1.13 10.52 -10.93
C ASP A 27 0.79 9.02 -10.89
N PRO A 28 -0.06 8.58 -9.92
CA PRO A 28 -0.39 7.17 -9.79
C PRO A 28 -1.03 6.55 -11.04
N SER A 29 -1.62 7.33 -11.94
CA SER A 29 -2.21 6.82 -13.19
C SER A 29 -1.20 6.07 -14.07
N GLY A 30 0.10 6.44 -14.02
CA GLY A 30 1.14 5.73 -14.77
C GLY A 30 1.35 4.29 -14.33
N VAL A 31 0.98 3.94 -13.09
CA VAL A 31 1.08 2.57 -12.57
C VAL A 31 0.07 1.65 -13.26
N ASN A 32 -1.11 2.17 -13.65
CA ASN A 32 -2.15 1.39 -14.32
C ASN A 32 -1.68 0.81 -15.66
N ASP A 33 -0.97 1.59 -16.45
CA ASP A 33 -0.44 1.19 -17.75
C ASP A 33 0.59 0.06 -17.58
N MET A 34 1.50 0.23 -16.63
CA MET A 34 2.51 -0.79 -16.30
C MET A 34 1.85 -2.11 -15.86
N MET A 35 0.89 -2.08 -14.96
CA MET A 35 0.24 -3.31 -14.46
C MET A 35 -0.58 -4.03 -15.53
N SER A 36 -1.16 -3.26 -16.46
CA SER A 36 -1.90 -3.82 -17.59
C SER A 36 -1.00 -4.61 -18.54
N GLU A 37 0.25 -4.18 -18.70
CA GLU A 37 1.29 -4.85 -19.50
C GLU A 37 1.97 -6.01 -18.75
N PHE A 38 2.18 -5.85 -17.43
CA PHE A 38 2.89 -6.81 -16.58
C PHE A 38 1.99 -7.43 -15.51
N ARG A 39 0.99 -8.20 -15.93
CA ARG A 39 -0.03 -8.79 -15.04
C ARG A 39 0.52 -9.78 -14.00
N ASP A 40 1.65 -10.41 -14.31
CA ASP A 40 2.32 -11.37 -13.41
C ASP A 40 3.28 -10.67 -12.43
N LEU A 41 3.52 -9.36 -12.59
CA LEU A 41 4.36 -8.57 -11.69
C LEU A 41 3.55 -8.14 -10.47
N ARG A 42 3.93 -8.59 -9.28
CA ARG A 42 3.35 -8.08 -8.03
C ARG A 42 3.89 -6.68 -7.74
N VAL A 43 2.99 -5.73 -7.46
CA VAL A 43 3.31 -4.32 -7.23
C VAL A 43 2.76 -3.91 -5.87
N ILE A 44 3.59 -3.25 -5.06
CA ILE A 44 3.17 -2.59 -3.82
C ILE A 44 3.30 -1.09 -4.05
N ILE A 45 2.20 -0.35 -3.95
CA ILE A 45 2.22 1.11 -3.97
C ILE A 45 2.45 1.58 -2.52
N LEU A 46 3.63 2.12 -2.23
CA LEU A 46 3.98 2.70 -0.94
C LEU A 46 3.40 4.10 -0.81
N HIS A 47 3.03 4.49 0.41
CA HIS A 47 2.44 5.78 0.80
C HIS A 47 1.08 6.12 0.18
N VAL A 48 0.66 5.37 -0.85
CA VAL A 48 -0.68 5.42 -1.47
C VAL A 48 -1.11 6.87 -1.74
N GLY A 49 -0.23 7.62 -2.42
CA GLY A 49 -0.54 8.97 -2.88
C GLY A 49 -0.55 10.05 -1.80
N HIS A 50 0.03 9.79 -0.62
CA HIS A 50 0.14 10.79 0.45
C HIS A 50 0.73 12.12 -0.06
N PRO A 51 0.22 13.29 0.35
CA PRO A 51 -0.98 13.53 1.18
C PRO A 51 -2.23 13.82 0.35
N TYR A 52 -2.19 13.66 -0.98
CA TYR A 52 -3.25 14.15 -1.86
C TYR A 52 -4.38 13.12 -1.97
N GLN A 53 -5.57 13.50 -1.52
CA GLN A 53 -6.77 12.65 -1.63
C GLN A 53 -7.01 12.14 -3.06
N SER A 54 -6.79 12.98 -4.07
CA SER A 54 -6.95 12.59 -5.48
C SER A 54 -5.92 11.54 -5.93
N TRP A 55 -4.73 11.54 -5.34
CA TRP A 55 -3.71 10.53 -5.62
C TRP A 55 -4.01 9.24 -4.87
N PHE A 56 -4.44 9.33 -3.61
CA PHE A 56 -4.94 8.19 -2.84
C PHE A 56 -6.05 7.43 -3.60
N GLU A 57 -7.03 8.15 -4.15
CA GLU A 57 -8.11 7.55 -4.93
C GLU A 57 -7.59 6.84 -6.19
N LYS A 58 -6.67 7.46 -6.94
CA LYS A 58 -6.02 6.82 -8.10
C LYS A 58 -5.27 5.54 -7.70
N CYS A 59 -4.54 5.55 -6.59
CA CYS A 59 -3.87 4.36 -6.06
C CYS A 59 -4.89 3.26 -5.71
N CYS A 60 -6.02 3.61 -5.10
CA CYS A 60 -7.10 2.65 -4.83
C CYS A 60 -7.68 2.04 -6.10
N TYR A 61 -7.86 2.83 -7.17
CA TYR A 61 -8.29 2.30 -8.47
C TYR A 61 -7.25 1.36 -9.09
N ASN A 62 -5.96 1.68 -8.96
CA ASN A 62 -4.87 0.78 -9.38
C ASN A 62 -4.94 -0.56 -8.65
N ALA A 63 -5.29 -0.58 -7.37
CA ALA A 63 -5.42 -1.81 -6.59
C ALA A 63 -6.62 -2.70 -6.97
N ALA A 64 -7.47 -2.26 -7.91
CA ALA A 64 -8.43 -3.15 -8.57
C ALA A 64 -7.72 -4.25 -9.38
N HIS A 65 -6.49 -4.02 -9.86
CA HIS A 65 -5.68 -5.07 -10.47
C HIS A 65 -5.27 -6.13 -9.45
N MET A 66 -5.35 -7.41 -9.83
CA MET A 66 -5.13 -8.54 -8.91
C MET A 66 -3.73 -8.58 -8.30
N ASN A 67 -2.75 -8.04 -9.01
CA ASN A 67 -1.33 -8.02 -8.66
C ASN A 67 -0.88 -6.74 -7.93
N CYS A 68 -1.79 -5.84 -7.57
CA CYS A 68 -1.47 -4.56 -6.96
C CYS A 68 -1.91 -4.49 -5.49
N PHE A 69 -1.01 -4.04 -4.62
CA PHE A 69 -1.20 -3.92 -3.17
C PHE A 69 -1.00 -2.46 -2.75
N LEU A 70 -1.72 -2.04 -1.71
CA LEU A 70 -1.67 -0.69 -1.15
C LEU A 70 -0.95 -0.75 0.19
N GLU A 71 0.09 0.05 0.38
CA GLU A 71 0.77 0.19 1.66
C GLU A 71 0.46 1.58 2.26
N ILE A 72 -0.19 1.59 3.43
CA ILE A 72 -0.74 2.79 4.05
C ILE A 72 0.04 3.07 5.35
N ASP A 73 1.17 3.76 5.24
CA ASP A 73 2.03 4.16 6.35
C ASP A 73 1.83 5.62 6.77
N THR A 74 2.24 6.56 5.91
CA THR A 74 2.34 8.01 6.07
C THR A 74 1.00 8.69 6.38
N TRP A 75 -0.11 7.97 6.19
CA TRP A 75 -1.45 8.41 6.58
C TRP A 75 -1.79 8.15 8.06
N PHE A 76 -1.11 7.23 8.73
CA PHE A 76 -1.41 6.92 10.13
C PHE A 76 -0.91 7.99 11.09
N GLU A 77 0.13 8.72 10.71
CA GLU A 77 0.79 9.67 11.57
C GLU A 77 1.08 10.99 10.84
N PRO A 78 0.95 12.14 11.53
CA PRO A 78 1.27 13.43 10.92
C PRO A 78 2.78 13.51 10.62
N PHE A 79 3.12 13.62 9.33
CA PHE A 79 4.49 13.85 8.87
C PHE A 79 4.85 15.34 8.96
N SER A 80 5.95 15.66 9.66
CA SER A 80 6.32 17.03 10.04
C SER A 80 6.52 17.99 8.85
N ALA A 81 6.85 17.48 7.66
CA ALA A 81 7.04 18.28 6.46
C ALA A 81 5.74 18.69 5.75
N VAL A 82 4.60 18.12 6.14
CA VAL A 82 3.33 18.19 5.39
C VAL A 82 2.21 18.85 6.19
N GLY A 83 2.41 19.02 7.49
CA GLY A 83 1.38 19.50 8.41
C GLY A 83 0.28 18.46 8.68
N THR A 84 -0.59 18.78 9.64
CA THR A 84 -1.69 17.92 10.12
C THR A 84 -2.91 17.91 9.18
N ALA A 85 -2.74 18.28 7.91
CA ALA A 85 -3.86 18.55 6.99
C ALA A 85 -4.56 17.30 6.43
N HIS A 86 -4.10 16.09 6.81
CA HIS A 86 -4.67 14.81 6.38
C HIS A 86 -5.15 14.00 7.59
N PRO A 87 -6.17 13.13 7.40
CA PRO A 87 -6.66 12.28 8.47
C PRO A 87 -5.59 11.34 9.00
N ASN A 88 -5.51 11.19 10.32
CA ASN A 88 -4.53 10.33 11.00
C ASN A 88 -5.07 9.84 12.34
N ILE A 89 -4.41 8.87 13.01
CA ILE A 89 -4.94 8.24 14.23
C ILE A 89 -5.03 9.19 15.45
N TYR A 90 -4.36 10.34 15.41
CA TYR A 90 -4.27 11.29 16.52
C TYR A 90 -5.24 12.47 16.37
N ASP A 91 -5.28 13.07 15.18
CA ASP A 91 -6.03 14.32 14.94
C ASP A 91 -7.41 14.08 14.33
N ASP A 92 -7.53 13.11 13.41
CA ASP A 92 -8.78 12.78 12.71
C ASP A 92 -8.87 11.27 12.42
N PRO A 93 -9.08 10.45 13.46
CA PRO A 93 -9.21 9.00 13.31
C PRO A 93 -10.47 8.61 12.52
N GLU A 94 -11.49 9.47 12.47
CA GLU A 94 -12.74 9.21 11.74
C GLU A 94 -12.54 9.34 10.23
N GLY A 95 -11.85 10.40 9.80
CA GLY A 95 -11.43 10.56 8.41
C GLY A 95 -10.51 9.42 7.95
N LEU A 96 -9.59 8.97 8.80
CA LEU A 96 -8.70 7.84 8.48
C LEU A 96 -9.50 6.54 8.32
N ILE A 97 -10.47 6.28 9.19
CA ILE A 97 -11.36 5.12 9.06
C ILE A 97 -12.17 5.19 7.75
N THR A 98 -12.68 6.36 7.39
CA THR A 98 -13.40 6.57 6.12
C THR A 98 -12.50 6.29 4.92
N MET A 99 -11.25 6.74 4.96
CA MET A 99 -10.25 6.49 3.94
C MET A 99 -9.92 4.98 3.83
N LEU A 100 -9.67 4.30 4.96
CA LEU A 100 -9.44 2.85 4.99
C LEU A 100 -10.66 2.07 4.49
N HIS A 101 -11.88 2.53 4.79
CA HIS A 101 -13.10 1.93 4.27
C HIS A 101 -13.17 2.06 2.74
N PHE A 102 -12.82 3.23 2.19
CA PHE A 102 -12.74 3.43 0.75
C PHE A 102 -11.71 2.49 0.10
N ALA A 103 -10.49 2.41 0.64
CA ALA A 103 -9.46 1.48 0.14
C ALA A 103 -9.95 0.02 0.18
N LYS A 104 -10.60 -0.38 1.28
CA LYS A 104 -11.20 -1.71 1.41
C LYS A 104 -12.28 -1.95 0.36
N LYS A 105 -13.12 -0.95 0.06
CA LYS A 105 -14.17 -1.07 -0.96
C LYS A 105 -13.60 -1.19 -2.37
N ALA A 106 -12.47 -0.54 -2.64
CA ALA A 106 -11.81 -0.56 -3.95
C ALA A 106 -10.98 -1.83 -4.18
N ALA A 107 -10.16 -2.23 -3.22
CA ALA A 107 -9.16 -3.29 -3.37
C ALA A 107 -9.48 -4.57 -2.58
N GLY A 108 -10.24 -4.43 -1.49
CA GLY A 108 -10.38 -5.47 -0.46
C GLY A 108 -9.25 -5.41 0.58
N ALA A 109 -9.58 -5.76 1.83
CA ALA A 109 -8.63 -5.71 2.94
C ALA A 109 -7.43 -6.66 2.77
N HIS A 110 -7.55 -7.69 1.94
CA HIS A 110 -6.47 -8.64 1.59
C HIS A 110 -5.36 -8.03 0.71
N LYS A 111 -5.52 -6.76 0.28
CA LYS A 111 -4.52 -6.02 -0.49
C LYS A 111 -3.95 -4.81 0.24
N ILE A 112 -4.42 -4.53 1.45
CA ILE A 112 -3.97 -3.39 2.25
C ILE A 112 -2.85 -3.87 3.19
N ILE A 113 -1.71 -3.23 3.11
CA ILE A 113 -0.53 -3.44 3.94
C ILE A 113 -0.36 -2.19 4.79
N TRP A 114 0.07 -2.37 6.02
CA TRP A 114 0.53 -1.27 6.85
C TRP A 114 2.05 -1.28 6.97
N GLY A 115 2.65 -0.10 6.96
CA GLY A 115 4.05 0.17 7.26
C GLY A 115 4.17 1.39 8.17
N THR A 116 5.40 1.80 8.49
CA THR A 116 5.63 3.01 9.30
C THR A 116 6.41 4.11 8.59
N ASP A 117 6.94 3.84 7.39
CA ASP A 117 7.97 4.66 6.73
C ASP A 117 9.08 5.19 7.68
N ASN A 118 9.47 4.37 8.66
CA ASN A 118 10.40 4.77 9.71
C ASN A 118 11.55 3.77 9.81
N ALA A 119 12.65 4.21 10.41
CA ALA A 119 13.73 3.29 10.76
C ALA A 119 13.23 2.24 11.78
N HIS A 120 13.60 0.98 11.57
CA HIS A 120 13.21 -0.13 12.44
C HIS A 120 14.42 -0.76 13.13
N GLY A 121 14.26 -1.11 14.40
CA GLY A 121 15.26 -1.79 15.22
C GLY A 121 14.95 -1.63 16.72
N PRO A 122 15.69 -2.31 17.63
CA PRO A 122 15.49 -2.21 19.08
C PRO A 122 15.53 -0.77 19.63
N SER A 123 16.20 0.14 18.91
CA SER A 123 16.27 1.58 19.23
C SER A 123 15.07 2.39 18.74
N PHE A 124 14.14 1.80 17.98
CA PHE A 124 12.97 2.45 17.38
C PHE A 124 11.64 1.81 17.82
N THR A 125 11.69 0.88 18.78
CA THR A 125 10.49 0.22 19.33
C THR A 125 9.87 0.98 20.49
N LYS A 126 10.59 1.92 21.10
CA LYS A 126 10.09 2.71 22.23
C LYS A 126 9.32 3.91 21.71
N GLU A 127 8.20 4.22 22.36
CA GLU A 127 7.38 5.39 22.02
C GLU A 127 8.10 6.74 22.24
N THR A 128 9.32 6.72 22.76
CA THR A 128 10.11 7.91 23.13
C THR A 128 11.46 8.04 22.42
N ASP A 129 11.93 7.05 21.64
CA ASP A 129 13.27 7.11 21.02
C ASP A 129 13.22 7.82 19.64
N GLY A 130 14.16 8.74 19.42
CA GLY A 130 14.01 9.87 18.49
C GLY A 130 14.37 9.65 17.01
N SER A 131 13.47 10.13 16.14
CA SER A 131 13.66 11.22 15.17
C SER A 131 12.28 11.71 14.65
N THR A 132 11.24 10.88 14.82
CA THR A 132 9.81 11.17 14.59
C THR A 132 8.90 10.90 15.81
N HIS A 133 9.44 10.34 16.90
CA HIS A 133 8.80 10.15 18.23
C HIS A 133 7.56 9.25 18.30
N LYS A 134 7.42 8.24 17.43
CA LYS A 134 6.22 7.39 17.47
C LYS A 134 6.60 5.94 17.20
N GLY A 135 6.57 5.13 18.26
CA GLY A 135 6.82 3.70 18.16
C GLY A 135 5.69 3.00 17.41
N TRP A 136 6.00 1.89 16.73
CA TRP A 136 5.02 1.12 15.95
C TRP A 136 3.90 0.47 16.78
N SER A 137 4.04 0.42 18.10
CA SER A 137 3.07 -0.21 19.01
C SER A 137 1.70 0.45 18.99
N THR A 138 1.66 1.78 18.91
CA THR A 138 0.39 2.53 18.94
C THR A 138 -0.40 2.34 17.64
N PRO A 139 0.18 2.55 16.44
CA PRO A 139 -0.50 2.23 15.18
C PRO A 139 -0.96 0.77 15.10
N VAL A 140 -0.12 -0.20 15.49
CA VAL A 140 -0.51 -1.62 15.47
C VAL A 140 -1.70 -1.91 16.38
N LYS A 141 -1.72 -1.38 17.61
CA LYS A 141 -2.87 -1.50 18.52
C LYS A 141 -4.12 -0.87 17.92
N TRP A 142 -3.97 0.29 17.28
CA TRP A 142 -5.09 0.99 16.66
C TRP A 142 -5.68 0.20 15.49
N ILE A 143 -4.84 -0.38 14.61
CA ILE A 143 -5.29 -1.20 13.48
C ILE A 143 -5.99 -2.46 13.99
N ARG A 144 -5.47 -3.09 15.04
CA ARG A 144 -6.13 -4.24 15.68
C ARG A 144 -7.49 -3.89 16.27
N ALA A 145 -7.65 -2.66 16.76
CA ALA A 145 -8.93 -2.13 17.25
C ALA A 145 -9.83 -1.56 16.13
N LEU A 146 -9.40 -1.60 14.86
CA LEU A 146 -10.16 -1.09 13.72
C LEU A 146 -11.59 -1.65 13.62
N PRO A 147 -11.86 -2.95 13.88
CA PRO A 147 -13.23 -3.48 13.88
C PRO A 147 -14.16 -2.73 14.84
N GLU A 148 -13.69 -2.42 16.05
CA GLU A 148 -14.47 -1.73 17.07
C GLU A 148 -14.59 -0.23 16.76
N ASN A 149 -13.50 0.40 16.30
CA ASN A 149 -13.49 1.82 15.99
C ASN A 149 -14.32 2.15 14.75
N ALA A 150 -14.25 1.33 13.71
CA ALA A 150 -15.01 1.51 12.48
C ALA A 150 -16.51 1.25 12.67
N ALA A 151 -16.88 0.32 13.55
CA ALA A 151 -18.28 0.03 13.87
C ALA A 151 -19.03 1.26 14.43
N LYS A 152 -18.34 2.13 15.17
CA LYS A 152 -18.90 3.39 15.70
C LYS A 152 -19.38 4.34 14.59
N GLN A 153 -18.80 4.23 13.38
CA GLN A 153 -19.15 5.01 12.19
C GLN A 153 -20.00 4.23 11.19
N GLY A 154 -20.46 3.02 11.53
CA GLY A 154 -21.27 2.16 10.65
C GLY A 154 -20.48 1.39 9.60
N TYR A 155 -19.14 1.42 9.65
CA TYR A 155 -18.30 0.61 8.78
C TYR A 155 -17.96 -0.74 9.42
N ARG A 156 -17.79 -1.77 8.59
CA ARG A 156 -17.47 -3.12 9.05
C ARG A 156 -16.05 -3.52 8.67
N PHE A 157 -15.23 -3.82 9.67
CA PHE A 157 -13.98 -4.55 9.55
C PHE A 157 -14.03 -5.79 10.45
N THR A 158 -13.30 -6.84 10.09
CA THR A 158 -13.15 -8.03 10.93
C THR A 158 -11.78 -8.08 11.60
N ALA A 159 -11.65 -8.83 12.69
CA ALA A 159 -10.35 -9.04 13.33
C ALA A 159 -9.34 -9.70 12.38
N GLU A 160 -9.81 -10.59 11.51
CA GLU A 160 -8.96 -11.22 10.49
C GLU A 160 -8.43 -10.20 9.48
N GLU A 161 -9.27 -9.26 9.02
CA GLU A 161 -8.85 -8.19 8.13
C GLU A 161 -7.82 -7.25 8.78
N ALA A 162 -7.97 -6.98 10.09
CA ALA A 162 -6.98 -6.20 10.82
C ALA A 162 -5.61 -6.90 10.89
N GLU A 163 -5.58 -8.21 11.15
CA GLU A 163 -4.32 -8.97 11.15
C GLU A 163 -3.71 -9.06 9.74
N TRP A 164 -4.54 -9.20 8.70
CA TRP A 164 -4.10 -9.10 7.30
C TRP A 164 -3.34 -7.80 7.03
N MET A 165 -3.91 -6.67 7.48
CA MET A 165 -3.32 -5.35 7.30
C MET A 165 -2.01 -5.17 8.05
N VAL A 166 -1.91 -5.66 9.30
CA VAL A 166 -0.72 -5.48 10.15
C VAL A 166 0.51 -6.24 9.64
N GLY A 167 0.35 -7.37 8.93
CA GLY A 167 1.52 -8.08 8.40
C GLY A 167 1.25 -9.29 7.53
N ASP A 168 0.07 -9.90 7.64
CA ASP A 168 -0.24 -11.14 6.92
C ASP A 168 -0.26 -10.95 5.39
N ASN A 169 -0.72 -9.79 4.91
CA ASN A 169 -0.69 -9.45 3.48
C ASN A 169 0.74 -9.27 2.97
N LEU A 170 1.60 -8.55 3.70
CA LEU A 170 2.99 -8.39 3.30
C LEU A 170 3.73 -9.75 3.29
N ALA A 171 3.49 -10.59 4.29
CA ALA A 171 4.08 -11.92 4.36
C ALA A 171 3.69 -12.81 3.15
N ARG A 172 2.44 -12.70 2.68
CA ARG A 172 1.96 -13.37 1.45
C ARG A 172 2.65 -12.83 0.20
N VAL A 173 2.71 -11.51 0.06
CA VAL A 173 3.35 -10.84 -1.09
C VAL A 173 4.85 -11.15 -1.16
N LEU A 174 5.53 -11.25 -0.02
CA LEU A 174 6.94 -11.65 0.05
C LEU A 174 7.17 -13.17 -0.07
N GLY A 175 6.11 -13.98 -0.05
CA GLY A 175 6.20 -15.45 -0.11
C GLY A 175 6.73 -16.09 1.19
N VAL A 176 6.78 -15.34 2.29
CA VAL A 176 7.14 -15.84 3.63
C VAL A 176 5.97 -16.60 4.26
N LYS A 177 4.74 -16.22 3.87
CA LYS A 177 3.49 -16.95 4.17
C LYS A 177 2.86 -17.38 2.85
N LYS A 178 2.24 -18.56 2.82
CA LYS A 178 1.46 -19.00 1.66
C LYS A 178 0.08 -18.33 1.67
N ASP A 179 -0.35 -17.88 0.51
CA ASP A 179 -1.75 -17.51 0.30
C ASP A 179 -2.67 -18.73 0.55
N PRO A 180 -3.93 -18.50 0.97
CA PRO A 180 -5.00 -19.46 0.69
C PRO A 180 -4.95 -19.82 -0.80
N ALA A 181 -5.32 -21.04 -1.19
CA ALA A 181 -5.33 -21.43 -2.60
C ALA A 181 -6.38 -20.60 -3.38
N TRP A 182 -6.01 -19.39 -3.79
CA TRP A 182 -6.73 -18.62 -4.78
C TRP A 182 -6.41 -19.27 -6.13
N ASN A 183 -7.45 -19.70 -6.86
CA ASN A 183 -7.27 -20.09 -8.25
C ASN A 183 -6.88 -18.84 -9.04
N ILE A 184 -5.58 -18.60 -9.18
CA ILE A 184 -5.02 -17.54 -10.02
C ILE A 184 -4.38 -18.22 -11.25
N PRO A 185 -5.09 -18.32 -12.39
CA PRO A 185 -4.41 -18.47 -13.67
C PRO A 185 -3.75 -17.11 -13.99
N ASP A 186 -2.48 -16.95 -14.36
CA ASP A 186 -1.51 -17.83 -15.01
C ASP A 186 -0.04 -17.40 -14.73
N LYS A 187 0.93 -18.21 -15.18
CA LYS A 187 2.37 -17.91 -15.28
C LYS A 187 2.81 -17.89 -16.76
N PHE A 188 2.28 -16.95 -17.56
CA PHE A 188 2.45 -16.78 -19.02
C PHE A 188 1.48 -17.49 -19.99
N GLY A 189 0.17 -17.20 -19.89
CA GLY A 189 -0.83 -17.45 -20.94
C GLY A 189 -1.11 -16.26 -21.88
N TRP A 190 -0.28 -15.20 -21.87
CA TRP A 190 -0.55 -13.93 -22.55
C TRP A 190 0.02 -13.85 -23.97
N ARG A 191 -0.81 -13.55 -24.98
CA ARG A 191 -0.35 -13.16 -26.33
C ARG A 191 0.17 -11.72 -26.28
N TYR A 192 1.50 -11.56 -26.32
CA TYR A 192 2.21 -10.30 -26.57
C TYR A 192 1.48 -9.42 -27.60
N ARG A 193 1.19 -8.15 -27.27
CA ARG A 193 0.73 -7.15 -28.26
C ARG A 193 1.80 -6.15 -28.70
N PHE A 194 2.99 -6.14 -28.11
CA PHE A 194 4.08 -5.30 -28.60
C PHE A 194 5.42 -6.05 -28.54
N PRO A 195 6.03 -6.39 -29.69
CA PRO A 195 7.37 -6.95 -29.70
C PRO A 195 8.39 -5.89 -29.23
N SER A 196 9.36 -6.32 -28.41
CA SER A 196 10.52 -5.51 -28.05
C SER A 196 11.24 -5.00 -29.33
N PRO A 197 11.66 -3.72 -29.39
CA PRO A 197 12.38 -3.15 -30.54
C PRO A 197 13.68 -3.88 -30.90
N ASN A 198 14.23 -4.69 -29.99
CA ASN A 198 15.55 -5.32 -30.15
C ASN A 198 15.49 -6.80 -30.51
N ARG A 199 14.36 -7.35 -30.96
CA ARG A 199 14.25 -8.78 -31.28
C ARG A 199 14.82 -9.20 -32.65
N TYR A 200 15.36 -8.26 -33.43
CA TYR A 200 16.03 -8.55 -34.70
C TYR A 200 17.47 -8.01 -34.69
N LYS A 201 18.34 -8.69 -33.96
CA LYS A 201 19.76 -8.76 -34.31
C LYS A 201 20.16 -10.23 -34.27
N SER A 202 20.01 -10.87 -35.42
CA SER A 202 20.67 -12.13 -35.78
C SER A 202 22.17 -11.92 -35.89
#